data_AF-A0A7C8ZF94-F1
#
_entry.id   AF-A0A7C8ZF94-F1
#
_cell.length_a   1.000
_cell.length_b   1.000
_cell.length_c   1.000
_cell.angle_alpha   90.00
_cell.angle_beta   90.00
_cell.angle_gamma   90.00
#
_symmetry.space_group_name_H-M   'P 1'
#
loop_
_entity.id
_entity.type
_entity.pdbx_description
1 polymer ?
#
loop_
_entity_poly.entity_id
_entity_poly.type
_entity_poly.pdbx_seq_one_letter_code
_entity_poly.pdbx_strand_id
1 'polypeptide(L)'
;NPTPPAIATTITLCQRAGIPVILTRHRHKPGDDGGVLGEWWSGDLIIDGTPESELIPEVFAAAAVKAEEVVEKNTYSAFQNTRLEERLREMGVKDVIVTGVMTNLCCETTARDAFVRGFRVFFSTDATATASTELHEATLKN
;
A
#
# COMPACT_ATOMS: atom_id res chain seq x y z
N ASN A 1 16.26 2.34 -2.60
CA ASN A 1 14.93 3.01 -2.54
C ASN A 1 14.25 2.83 -3.89
N PRO A 2 13.10 2.16 -4.00
CA PRO A 2 12.25 2.36 -5.17
C PRO A 2 11.93 3.84 -5.17
N THR A 3 12.08 4.41 -6.33
CA THR A 3 11.84 5.82 -6.50
C THR A 3 10.36 5.96 -6.82
N PRO A 4 9.69 7.04 -6.39
CA PRO A 4 8.38 7.42 -6.93
C PRO A 4 8.23 7.18 -8.45
N PRO A 5 9.29 7.42 -9.28
CA PRO A 5 9.34 7.00 -10.69
C PRO A 5 8.99 5.53 -11.01
N ALA A 6 9.51 4.56 -10.24
CA ALA A 6 9.22 3.14 -10.48
C ALA A 6 7.74 2.84 -10.23
N ILE A 7 7.19 3.35 -9.13
CA ILE A 7 5.77 3.21 -8.80
C ILE A 7 4.89 3.87 -9.88
N ALA A 8 5.22 5.11 -10.27
CA ALA A 8 4.50 5.84 -11.31
C ALA A 8 4.56 5.12 -12.68
N THR A 9 5.69 4.50 -13.01
CA THR A 9 5.85 3.69 -14.21
C THR A 9 4.96 2.45 -14.16
N THR A 10 4.94 1.70 -13.06
CA THR A 10 4.05 0.53 -12.89
C THR A 10 2.58 0.92 -13.02
N ILE A 11 2.18 2.03 -12.39
CA ILE A 11 0.83 2.60 -12.50
C ILE A 11 0.47 2.89 -13.96
N THR A 12 1.36 3.59 -14.67
CA THR A 12 1.15 3.97 -16.08
C THR A 12 1.02 2.75 -16.98
N LEU A 13 1.83 1.71 -16.75
CA LEU A 13 1.75 0.45 -17.49
C LEU A 13 0.43 -0.28 -17.22
N CYS A 14 -0.02 -0.33 -15.95
CA CYS A 14 -1.31 -0.92 -15.59
C CYS A 14 -2.46 -0.21 -16.30
N GLN A 15 -2.52 1.12 -16.23
CA GLN A 15 -3.56 1.91 -16.89
C GLN A 15 -3.59 1.71 -18.40
N ARG A 16 -2.43 1.70 -19.07
CA ARG A 16 -2.33 1.44 -20.51
C ARG A 16 -2.82 0.04 -20.89
N ALA A 17 -2.69 -0.91 -19.99
CA ALA A 17 -3.19 -2.27 -20.15
C ALA A 17 -4.66 -2.44 -19.71
N GLY A 18 -5.35 -1.37 -19.27
CA GLY A 18 -6.70 -1.44 -18.74
C GLY A 18 -6.80 -2.14 -17.38
N ILE A 19 -5.67 -2.29 -16.67
CA ILE A 19 -5.62 -2.87 -15.32
C ILE A 19 -5.97 -1.76 -14.31
N PRO A 20 -6.99 -1.96 -13.47
CA PRO A 20 -7.38 -0.96 -12.47
C PRO A 20 -6.28 -0.69 -11.44
N VAL A 21 -6.18 0.57 -10.99
CA VAL A 21 -5.24 1.01 -9.97
C VAL A 21 -6.02 1.43 -8.72
N ILE A 22 -5.60 0.92 -7.56
CA ILE A 22 -6.14 1.31 -6.25
C ILE A 22 -4.99 1.87 -5.42
N LEU A 23 -5.16 3.09 -4.92
CA LEU A 23 -4.23 3.66 -3.95
C LEU A 23 -4.69 3.35 -2.53
N THR A 24 -3.72 3.07 -1.67
CA THR A 24 -3.93 2.93 -0.22
C THR A 24 -3.11 3.97 0.51
N ARG A 25 -3.65 4.57 1.57
CA ARG A 25 -2.98 5.59 2.36
C ARG A 25 -3.02 5.23 3.83
N HIS A 26 -1.85 5.24 4.47
CA HIS A 26 -1.73 4.99 5.90
C HIS A 26 -1.94 6.31 6.65
N ARG A 27 -2.93 6.35 7.54
CA ARG A 27 -3.17 7.50 8.42
C ARG A 27 -3.86 7.07 9.71
N HIS A 28 -3.57 7.81 10.76
CA HIS A 28 -4.16 7.70 12.10
C HIS A 28 -5.00 8.93 12.39
N LYS A 29 -6.19 8.74 12.96
CA LYS A 29 -6.99 9.86 13.45
C LYS A 29 -6.29 10.49 14.67
N PRO A 30 -6.41 11.80 14.88
CA PRO A 30 -5.99 12.40 16.14
C PRO A 30 -6.67 11.71 17.33
N GLY A 31 -5.89 11.25 18.30
CA GLY A 31 -6.37 10.50 19.46
C GLY A 31 -5.73 9.12 19.56
N ASP A 32 -6.48 8.13 20.05
CA ASP A 32 -6.01 6.78 20.33
C ASP A 32 -6.62 5.75 19.35
N ASP A 33 -6.10 5.70 18.13
CA ASP A 33 -6.42 4.65 17.14
C ASP A 33 -5.20 3.84 16.68
N GLY A 34 -4.05 4.04 17.34
CA GLY A 34 -2.78 3.40 17.02
C GLY A 34 -2.60 2.01 17.62
N GLY A 35 -3.21 1.74 18.78
CA GLY A 35 -3.07 0.47 19.50
C GLY A 35 -1.62 0.01 19.60
N VAL A 36 -1.38 -1.30 19.38
CA VAL A 36 -0.04 -1.91 19.42
C VAL A 36 0.92 -1.28 18.41
N LEU A 37 0.44 -0.76 17.28
CA LEU A 37 1.29 -0.07 16.31
C LEU A 37 1.82 1.23 16.92
N GLY A 38 0.97 1.99 17.61
CA GLY A 38 1.37 3.16 18.38
C GLY A 38 2.41 2.85 19.45
N GLU A 39 2.20 1.77 20.22
CA GLU A 39 3.19 1.31 21.21
C GLU A 39 4.54 0.96 20.56
N TRP A 40 4.52 0.18 19.48
CA TRP A 40 5.73 -0.27 18.77
C TRP A 40 6.55 0.89 18.21
N TRP A 41 5.87 1.89 17.65
CA TRP A 41 6.50 3.09 17.09
C TRP A 41 6.65 4.22 18.11
N SER A 42 6.48 3.95 19.42
CA SER A 42 6.63 4.96 20.48
C SER A 42 5.79 6.23 20.26
N GLY A 43 4.60 6.06 19.69
CA GLY A 43 3.67 7.13 19.35
C GLY A 43 3.98 7.87 18.06
N ASP A 44 5.04 7.51 17.33
CA ASP A 44 5.39 8.08 16.03
C ASP A 44 4.45 7.55 14.93
N LEU A 45 3.27 8.16 14.85
CA LEU A 45 2.19 7.79 13.94
C LEU A 45 1.97 8.86 12.88
N ILE A 46 1.61 8.43 11.68
CA ILE A 46 1.24 9.32 10.58
C ILE A 46 -0.16 9.88 10.86
N ILE A 47 -0.26 11.07 11.43
CA ILE A 47 -1.53 11.68 11.83
C ILE A 47 -2.23 12.33 10.63
N ASP A 48 -3.53 12.11 10.50
CA ASP A 48 -4.36 12.70 9.45
C ASP A 48 -4.32 14.24 9.47
N GLY A 49 -4.25 14.83 8.27
CA GLY A 49 -4.16 16.28 8.08
C GLY A 49 -2.76 16.85 8.26
N THR A 50 -1.75 16.01 8.52
CA THR A 50 -0.34 16.39 8.50
C THR A 50 0.27 16.18 7.11
N PRO A 51 1.32 16.93 6.73
CA PRO A 51 2.02 16.72 5.45
C PRO A 51 2.51 15.27 5.25
N GLU A 52 2.91 14.59 6.32
CA GLU A 52 3.37 13.20 6.32
C GLU A 52 2.27 12.21 5.94
N SER A 53 1.00 12.59 6.14
CA SER A 53 -0.16 11.77 5.76
C SER A 53 -0.58 11.94 4.30
N GLU A 54 0.02 12.87 3.56
CA GLU A 54 -0.31 13.10 2.16
C GLU A 54 0.32 12.07 1.23
N LEU A 55 -0.40 11.74 0.16
CA LEU A 55 0.16 10.91 -0.91
C LEU A 55 1.24 11.69 -1.66
N ILE A 56 2.29 10.99 -2.07
CA ILE A 56 3.34 11.56 -2.91
C ILE A 56 2.68 12.11 -4.20
N PRO A 57 2.81 13.41 -4.51
CA PRO A 57 2.08 14.04 -5.60
C PRO A 57 2.28 13.36 -6.96
N GLU A 58 3.50 12.90 -7.24
CA GLU A 58 3.85 12.17 -8.48
C GLU A 58 3.05 10.85 -8.61
N VAL A 59 2.95 10.08 -7.52
CA VAL A 59 2.21 8.80 -7.50
C VAL A 59 0.71 9.05 -7.61
N PHE A 60 0.20 10.04 -6.88
CA PHE A 60 -1.21 10.40 -6.92
C PHE A 60 -1.64 10.89 -8.32
N ALA A 61 -0.83 11.77 -8.92
CA ALA A 61 -1.07 12.25 -10.29
C ALA A 61 -1.02 11.11 -11.32
N ALA A 62 -0.06 10.18 -11.20
CA ALA A 62 0.04 9.04 -12.09
C ALA A 62 -1.18 8.12 -12.00
N ALA A 63 -1.72 7.90 -10.80
CA ALA A 63 -2.83 6.97 -10.58
C ALA A 63 -4.15 7.39 -11.23
N ALA A 64 -4.33 8.70 -11.50
CA ALA A 64 -5.55 9.27 -12.05
C ALA A 64 -6.83 8.82 -11.29
N VAL A 65 -6.69 8.52 -10.00
CA VAL A 65 -7.80 8.17 -9.10
C VAL A 65 -8.31 9.42 -8.40
N LYS A 66 -9.57 9.39 -7.98
CA LYS A 66 -10.10 10.48 -7.16
C LYS A 66 -9.72 10.28 -5.69
N ALA A 67 -9.67 11.38 -4.93
CA ALA A 67 -9.30 11.31 -3.52
C ALA A 67 -10.25 10.42 -2.71
N GLU A 68 -11.54 10.45 -3.01
CA GLU A 68 -12.57 9.61 -2.38
C GLU A 68 -12.45 8.11 -2.71
N GLU A 69 -11.66 7.75 -3.71
CA GLU A 69 -11.41 6.36 -4.12
C GLU A 69 -10.18 5.76 -3.42
N VAL A 70 -9.41 6.57 -2.68
CA VAL A 70 -8.24 6.12 -1.92
C VAL A 70 -8.71 5.25 -0.74
N VAL A 71 -8.07 4.10 -0.58
CA VAL A 71 -8.33 3.21 0.56
C VAL A 71 -7.52 3.68 1.76
N GLU A 72 -8.21 4.27 2.72
CA GLU A 72 -7.61 4.67 4.00
C GLU A 72 -7.43 3.47 4.93
N LYS A 73 -6.26 3.38 5.57
CA LYS A 73 -5.93 2.34 6.54
C LYS A 73 -5.13 2.90 7.71
N ASN A 74 -5.26 2.30 8.90
CA ASN A 74 -4.52 2.66 10.11
C ASN A 74 -3.66 1.48 10.63
N THR A 75 -3.36 0.52 9.76
CA THR A 75 -2.51 -0.63 10.06
C THR A 75 -1.74 -1.07 8.81
N TYR A 76 -0.96 -2.14 8.89
CA TYR A 76 -0.10 -2.58 7.78
C TYR A 76 -0.90 -3.13 6.60
N SER A 77 -1.81 -4.09 6.84
CA SER A 77 -2.64 -4.66 5.77
C SER A 77 -3.61 -3.64 5.21
N ALA A 78 -3.65 -3.51 3.88
CA ALA A 78 -4.65 -2.70 3.19
C ALA A 78 -6.07 -3.30 3.21
N PHE A 79 -6.23 -4.56 3.60
CA PHE A 79 -7.54 -5.20 3.73
C PHE A 79 -8.15 -5.02 5.12
N GLN A 80 -7.32 -4.82 6.14
CA GLN A 80 -7.79 -4.82 7.51
C GLN A 80 -8.61 -3.55 7.81
N ASN A 81 -9.87 -3.75 8.20
CA ASN A 81 -10.84 -2.68 8.47
C ASN A 81 -11.08 -1.73 7.27
N THR A 82 -10.94 -2.23 6.04
CA THR A 82 -11.23 -1.47 4.81
C THR A 82 -12.25 -2.21 3.92
N ARG A 83 -12.71 -1.54 2.87
CA ARG A 83 -13.57 -2.15 1.83
C ARG A 83 -12.76 -2.68 0.64
N LEU A 84 -11.45 -2.88 0.78
CA LEU A 84 -10.59 -3.27 -0.33
C LEU A 84 -11.00 -4.61 -0.94
N GLU A 85 -11.28 -5.64 -0.12
CA GLU A 85 -11.68 -6.95 -0.64
C GLU A 85 -12.99 -6.86 -1.43
N GLU A 86 -14.02 -6.22 -0.85
CA GLU A 86 -15.31 -6.02 -1.49
C GLU A 86 -15.15 -5.37 -2.87
N ARG A 87 -14.40 -4.25 -2.93
CA ARG A 87 -14.12 -3.56 -4.20
C ARG A 87 -13.43 -4.44 -5.23
N LEU A 88 -12.38 -5.18 -4.81
CA LEU A 88 -11.67 -6.09 -5.71
C LEU A 88 -12.59 -7.19 -6.25
N ARG A 89 -13.49 -7.74 -5.42
CA ARG A 89 -14.45 -8.77 -5.82
C ARG A 89 -15.52 -8.23 -6.76
N GLU A 90 -16.06 -7.06 -6.48
CA GLU A 90 -17.03 -6.37 -7.35
C GLU A 90 -16.44 -6.10 -8.75
N MET A 91 -15.14 -5.80 -8.81
CA MET A 91 -14.40 -5.61 -10.07
C MET A 91 -14.00 -6.93 -10.75
N GLY A 92 -14.31 -8.09 -10.15
CA GLY A 92 -13.92 -9.40 -10.67
C GLY A 92 -12.41 -9.67 -10.64
N VAL A 93 -11.65 -8.94 -9.81
CA VAL A 93 -10.20 -9.08 -9.71
C VAL A 93 -9.84 -10.42 -9.06
N LYS A 94 -8.89 -11.11 -9.70
CA LYS A 94 -8.32 -12.38 -9.21
C LYS A 94 -6.85 -12.24 -8.85
N ASP A 95 -6.18 -11.26 -9.43
CA ASP A 95 -4.74 -11.07 -9.41
C ASP A 95 -4.43 -9.65 -8.95
N VAL A 96 -3.48 -9.49 -8.03
CA VAL A 96 -3.06 -8.19 -7.50
C VAL A 96 -1.57 -7.99 -7.67
N ILE A 97 -1.17 -6.77 -8.01
CA ILE A 97 0.23 -6.34 -8.02
C ILE A 97 0.44 -5.45 -6.80
N VAL A 98 1.39 -5.80 -5.93
CA VAL A 98 1.70 -5.03 -4.72
C VAL A 98 2.95 -4.18 -4.96
N THR A 99 2.81 -2.87 -4.77
CA THR A 99 3.87 -1.85 -4.87
C THR A 99 3.80 -0.92 -3.64
N GLY A 100 4.80 -0.06 -3.46
CA GLY A 100 4.82 0.97 -2.42
C GLY A 100 5.77 0.70 -1.25
N VAL A 101 5.43 1.20 -0.06
CA VAL A 101 6.30 1.15 1.12
C VAL A 101 5.50 0.79 2.39
N MET A 102 6.10 0.15 3.41
CA MET A 102 7.42 -0.47 3.40
C MET A 102 7.35 -1.94 2.94
N THR A 103 8.39 -2.42 2.23
CA THR A 103 8.51 -3.77 1.67
C THR A 103 8.17 -4.81 2.73
N ASN A 104 8.90 -4.81 3.85
CA ASN A 104 8.79 -5.79 4.93
C ASN A 104 7.64 -5.52 5.92
N LEU A 105 6.86 -4.45 5.73
CA LEU A 105 5.73 -4.11 6.61
C LEU A 105 4.43 -4.07 5.81
N CYS A 106 3.96 -2.88 5.43
CA CYS A 106 2.69 -2.68 4.73
C CYS A 106 2.56 -3.53 3.46
N CYS A 107 3.61 -3.57 2.62
CA CYS A 107 3.56 -4.30 1.37
C CYS A 107 3.50 -5.81 1.61
N GLU A 108 4.44 -6.39 2.37
CA GLU A 108 4.46 -7.82 2.66
C GLU A 108 3.20 -8.27 3.40
N THR A 109 2.75 -7.51 4.40
CA THR A 109 1.53 -7.85 5.15
C THR A 109 0.32 -7.86 4.22
N THR A 110 0.17 -6.86 3.35
CA THR A 110 -0.93 -6.80 2.37
C THR A 110 -0.85 -7.94 1.35
N ALA A 111 0.36 -8.29 0.90
CA ALA A 111 0.59 -9.38 -0.02
C ALA A 111 0.20 -10.74 0.59
N ARG A 112 0.62 -11.01 1.83
CA ARG A 112 0.23 -12.22 2.56
C ARG A 112 -1.27 -12.27 2.80
N ASP A 113 -1.88 -11.15 3.19
CA ASP A 113 -3.33 -11.05 3.42
C ASP A 113 -4.12 -11.27 2.11
N ALA A 114 -3.66 -10.72 0.99
CA ALA A 114 -4.23 -10.99 -0.33
C ALA A 114 -4.17 -12.49 -0.69
N PHE A 115 -3.02 -13.13 -0.45
CA PHE A 115 -2.84 -14.55 -0.73
C PHE A 115 -3.81 -15.43 0.07
N VAL A 116 -3.94 -15.20 1.39
CA VAL A 116 -4.86 -16.00 2.23
C VAL A 116 -6.33 -15.73 1.91
N ARG A 117 -6.66 -14.58 1.31
CA ARG A 117 -7.98 -14.29 0.73
C ARG A 117 -8.18 -14.86 -0.67
N GLY A 118 -7.21 -15.59 -1.22
CA GLY A 118 -7.33 -16.29 -2.50
C GLY A 118 -7.07 -15.42 -3.74
N PHE A 119 -6.40 -14.27 -3.60
CA PHE A 119 -5.88 -13.54 -4.75
C PHE A 119 -4.52 -14.11 -5.18
N ARG A 120 -4.23 -14.14 -6.48
CA ARG A 120 -2.87 -14.37 -6.98
C ARG A 120 -2.06 -13.09 -6.78
N VAL A 121 -0.91 -13.20 -6.15
CA VAL A 121 -0.12 -12.03 -5.76
C VAL A 121 1.14 -11.94 -6.61
N PHE A 122 1.36 -10.76 -7.19
CA PHE A 122 2.60 -10.37 -7.83
C PHE A 122 3.25 -9.26 -6.99
N PHE A 123 4.37 -9.54 -6.37
CA PHE A 123 5.07 -8.58 -5.51
C PHE A 123 6.17 -7.88 -6.31
N SER A 124 6.06 -6.57 -6.51
CA SER A 124 7.06 -5.84 -7.31
C SER A 124 8.34 -5.62 -6.50
N THR A 125 9.46 -6.09 -7.03
CA THR A 125 10.77 -5.93 -6.41
C THR A 125 11.34 -4.54 -6.60
N ASP A 126 11.07 -3.91 -7.75
CA ASP A 126 11.61 -2.62 -8.17
C ASP A 126 10.72 -1.42 -7.80
N ALA A 127 9.44 -1.66 -7.52
CA ALA A 127 8.50 -0.66 -7.01
C ALA A 127 8.14 -0.87 -5.53
N THR A 128 8.98 -1.54 -4.73
CA THR A 128 8.84 -1.61 -3.25
C THR A 128 10.09 -1.19 -2.48
N ALA A 129 9.92 -0.53 -1.32
CA ALA A 129 11.02 0.07 -0.53
C ALA A 129 10.99 -0.34 0.92
N THR A 130 12.15 -0.40 1.56
CA THR A 130 12.24 -0.15 2.99
C THR A 130 13.57 0.51 3.33
N ALA A 131 13.78 0.84 4.60
CA ALA A 131 14.96 1.57 5.08
C ALA A 131 16.28 0.77 4.97
N SER A 132 16.22 -0.56 4.81
CA SER A 132 17.38 -1.43 4.73
C SER A 132 17.28 -2.42 3.56
N THR A 133 18.38 -2.57 2.82
CA THR A 133 18.50 -3.61 1.78
C THR A 133 18.31 -5.01 2.36
N GLU A 134 18.79 -5.27 3.58
CA GLU A 134 18.65 -6.57 4.23
C GLU A 134 17.17 -6.90 4.48
N LEU A 135 16.40 -5.94 5.03
CA LEU A 135 14.96 -6.11 5.26
C LEU A 135 14.20 -6.29 3.94
N HIS A 136 14.59 -5.55 2.90
CA HIS A 136 14.01 -5.68 1.57
C HIS A 136 14.24 -7.09 1.01
N GLU A 137 15.49 -7.55 1.00
CA GLU A 137 15.85 -8.88 0.50
C GLU A 137 15.23 -10.02 1.32
N ALA A 138 15.15 -9.87 2.64
CA ALA A 138 14.52 -10.86 3.50
C ALA A 138 13.05 -11.07 3.13
N THR A 139 12.33 -9.99 2.80
CA THR A 139 10.95 -10.06 2.30
C THR A 139 10.88 -10.81 0.97
N LEU A 140 11.79 -10.50 0.04
CA LEU A 140 11.77 -11.05 -1.32
C LEU A 140 12.18 -12.54 -1.39
N LYS A 141 12.87 -13.05 -0.36
CA LYS A 141 13.32 -14.45 -0.28
C LYS A 141 12.32 -15.39 0.41
N ASN A 142 11.25 -14.85 1.00
CA ASN A 142 10.24 -15.58 1.74
C ASN A 142 9.16 -16.14 0.80
#